data_AF-A0A931PFI7-F1
#
_entry.id   AF-A0A931PFI7-F1
#
_cell.length_a   1.000
_cell.length_b   1.000
_cell.length_c   1.000
_cell.angle_alpha   90.00
_cell.angle_beta   90.00
_cell.angle_gamma   90.00
#
_symmetry.space_group_name_H-M   'P 1'
#
loop_
_entity.id
_entity.type
_entity.pdbx_description
1 polymer ?
#
loop_
_entity_poly.entity_id
_entity_poly.type
_entity_poly.pdbx_seq_one_letter_code
_entity_poly.pdbx_strand_id
1 'polypeptide(L)' 'MSGHVLRIDRIACDGFGTCAQLLPERVTLDEWGYPVIDPAPVHGAEHSHAKRAVSACPRLALRLEKVHDPAPARSAR' A
#
# COMPACT_ATOMS: atom_id res chain seq x y z
N MET A 1 7.91 -10.15 -12.26
CA MET A 1 8.04 -8.71 -12.60
C MET A 1 8.39 -7.98 -11.30
N SER A 2 8.69 -6.68 -11.29
CA SER A 2 8.86 -5.97 -10.00
C SER A 2 7.54 -5.29 -9.64
N GLY A 3 7.01 -5.60 -8.45
CA GLY A 3 5.85 -4.95 -7.86
C GLY A 3 6.26 -3.96 -6.76
N HIS A 4 5.28 -3.25 -6.20
CA HIS A 4 5.48 -2.53 -4.94
C HIS A 4 4.43 -2.98 -3.93
N VAL A 5 4.78 -3.12 -2.66
CA VAL A 5 3.83 -3.38 -1.59
C VAL A 5 3.62 -2.09 -0.80
N LEU A 6 2.36 -1.77 -0.52
CA LEU A 6 2.02 -0.66 0.35
C LEU A 6 2.20 -1.10 1.81
N ARG A 7 2.94 -0.32 2.59
CA ARG A 7 3.19 -0.57 4.01
C ARG A 7 2.80 0.63 4.84
N ILE A 8 2.41 0.35 6.07
CA ILE A 8 2.14 1.38 7.06
C ILE A 8 2.90 1.14 8.36
N ASP A 9 3.53 2.21 8.85
CA ASP A 9 3.96 2.34 10.23
C ASP A 9 2.74 2.67 11.10
N ARG A 10 2.22 1.67 11.81
CA ARG A 10 1.04 1.83 12.67
C ARG A 10 1.31 2.63 13.95
N ILE A 11 2.57 2.81 14.33
CA ILE A 11 2.94 3.62 15.50
C ILE A 11 2.98 5.10 15.12
N ALA A 12 3.44 5.42 13.91
CA ALA A 12 3.49 6.79 13.41
C ALA A 12 2.15 7.31 12.85
N CYS A 13 1.22 6.41 12.51
CA CYS A 13 -0.07 6.79 11.94
C CYS A 13 -1.04 7.29 13.01
N ASP A 14 -1.64 8.47 12.78
CA ASP A 14 -2.67 9.06 13.66
C ASP A 14 -4.08 9.06 13.02
N GLY A 15 -4.33 8.23 12.01
CA GLY A 15 -5.70 8.05 11.47
C GLY A 15 -6.25 9.19 10.58
N PHE A 16 -5.42 10.00 9.92
CA PHE A 16 -5.87 11.11 9.06
C PHE A 16 -6.76 10.72 7.87
N GLY A 17 -6.73 9.46 7.43
CA GLY A 17 -7.61 8.93 6.38
C GLY A 17 -7.36 9.38 4.93
N THR A 18 -6.43 10.30 4.67
CA THR A 18 -6.14 10.79 3.29
C THR A 18 -5.68 9.68 2.34
N CYS A 19 -5.03 8.63 2.86
CA CYS A 19 -4.63 7.47 2.08
C CYS A 19 -5.83 6.72 1.47
N ALA A 20 -6.89 6.51 2.25
CA ALA A 20 -8.13 5.84 1.77
C ALA A 20 -8.88 6.69 0.73
N GLN A 21 -8.77 8.02 0.80
CA GLN A 21 -9.36 8.91 -0.22
C GLN A 21 -8.60 8.86 -1.55
N LEU A 22 -7.28 8.70 -1.50
CA LEU A 22 -6.41 8.73 -2.67
C LEU A 22 -6.17 7.35 -3.30
N LEU A 23 -6.37 6.29 -2.54
CA LEU A 23 -6.18 4.90 -2.97
C LEU A 23 -7.27 3.98 -2.36
N PRO A 24 -8.56 4.23 -2.64
CA PRO A 24 -9.66 3.42 -2.10
C PRO A 24 -9.63 1.96 -2.57
N GLU A 25 -8.95 1.66 -3.67
CA GLU A 25 -8.77 0.29 -4.19
C GLU A 25 -7.91 -0.61 -3.29
N ARG A 26 -7.07 -0.03 -2.43
CA ARG A 26 -6.17 -0.79 -1.53
C ARG A 26 -6.31 -0.46 -0.06
N VAL A 27 -6.89 0.70 0.26
CA VAL A 27 -6.94 1.22 1.62
C VAL A 27 -8.37 1.54 1.98
N THR A 28 -8.89 0.81 2.96
CA THR A 28 -10.13 1.16 3.66
C THR A 28 -9.80 1.68 5.05
N LEU A 29 -10.77 2.30 5.72
CA LEU A 29 -10.63 2.69 7.12
C LEU A 29 -11.45 1.72 7.98
N ASP A 30 -10.91 1.35 9.12
CA ASP A 30 -11.66 0.64 10.16
C ASP A 30 -12.60 1.59 10.92
N GLU A 31 -13.30 1.04 11.91
CA GLU A 31 -14.23 1.77 12.78
C GLU A 31 -13.59 2.88 13.63
N TRP A 32 -12.26 2.88 13.77
CA TRP A 32 -11.49 3.90 14.47
C TRP A 32 -10.80 4.90 13.53
N GLY A 33 -10.97 4.75 12.21
CA GLY A 33 -10.36 5.62 11.21
C GLY A 33 -8.92 5.25 10.85
N TYR A 34 -8.41 4.10 11.31
CA TYR A 34 -7.09 3.62 10.93
C TYR A 34 -7.15 2.83 9.62
N PRO A 35 -6.11 2.93 8.78
CA PRO A 35 -6.13 2.30 7.47
C PRO A 35 -5.89 0.79 7.56
N VAL A 36 -6.73 0.04 6.87
CA VAL A 36 -6.58 -1.38 6.57
C VAL A 36 -6.06 -1.50 5.13
N ILE A 37 -4.92 -2.16 4.96
CA ILE A 37 -4.19 -2.22 3.68
C ILE A 37 -4.31 -3.62 3.07
N ASP A 38 -4.72 -3.68 1.81
CA ASP A 38 -4.57 -4.88 0.97
C ASP A 38 -3.07 -5.16 0.72
N PRO A 39 -2.54 -6.33 1.14
CA PRO A 39 -1.13 -6.66 1.03
C PRO A 39 -0.68 -7.02 -0.40
N ALA A 40 -1.60 -7.14 -1.36
CA ALA A 40 -1.24 -7.53 -2.71
C ALA A 40 -0.36 -6.46 -3.39
N PRO A 41 0.61 -6.89 -4.24
CA PRO A 41 1.47 -5.94 -4.93
C PRO A 41 0.69 -5.01 -5.86
N VAL A 42 1.13 -3.75 -5.86
CA VAL A 42 0.65 -2.65 -6.71
C VAL A 42 1.41 -2.69 -8.04
N HIS A 43 0.66 -2.64 -9.14
CA HIS A 43 1.18 -2.70 -10.50
C HIS A 43 0.54 -1.65 -11.42
N GLY A 44 1.20 -1.36 -12.55
CA GLY A 44 0.62 -0.58 -13.64
C GLY A 44 0.13 0.81 -13.22
N ALA A 45 -1.08 1.17 -13.66
CA ALA A 45 -1.69 2.48 -13.44
C ALA A 45 -1.94 2.79 -11.95
N GLU A 46 -2.22 1.76 -11.15
CA GLU A 46 -2.48 1.87 -9.71
C GLU A 46 -1.28 2.43 -8.94
N HIS A 47 -0.07 2.18 -9.42
CA HIS A 47 1.17 2.66 -8.80
C HIS A 47 1.23 4.20 -8.70
N SER A 48 0.59 4.92 -9.63
CA SER A 48 0.52 6.39 -9.57
C SER A 48 -0.37 6.87 -8.44
N HIS A 49 -1.52 6.22 -8.20
CA HIS A 49 -2.38 6.52 -7.05
C HIS A 49 -1.68 6.20 -5.74
N ALA A 50 -0.98 5.07 -5.66
CA ALA A 50 -0.26 4.68 -4.45
C ALA A 50 0.87 5.67 -4.12
N LYS A 51 1.59 6.17 -5.12
CA LYS A 51 2.59 7.24 -4.91
C LYS A 51 1.98 8.54 -4.39
N ARG A 52 0.79 8.92 -4.89
CA ARG A 52 0.07 10.09 -4.37
C ARG A 52 -0.37 9.88 -2.92
N ALA A 53 -0.92 8.72 -2.59
CA ALA A 53 -1.33 8.39 -1.23
C ALA A 53 -0.15 8.44 -0.24
N VAL A 54 1.02 7.92 -0.63
CA VAL A 54 2.26 8.00 0.17
C VAL A 54 2.69 9.45 0.37
N SER A 55 2.73 10.24 -0.71
CA SER A 55 3.20 11.63 -0.67
C SER A 55 2.28 12.55 0.13
N ALA A 56 0.99 12.24 0.18
CA ALA A 56 0.00 13.03 0.91
C ALA A 56 -0.11 12.66 2.40
N CYS A 57 0.58 11.62 2.88
CA CYS A 57 0.51 11.19 4.27
C CYS A 57 1.18 12.23 5.20
N PRO A 58 0.43 12.95 6.06
CA PRO A 58 1.01 14.03 6.88
C PRO A 58 2.06 13.55 7.89
N ARG A 59 1.99 12.27 8.27
CA ARG A 59 2.88 11.63 9.24
C ARG A 59 4.01 10.83 8.62
N LEU A 60 4.06 10.74 7.29
CA LEU A 60 5.00 9.88 6.55
C LEU A 60 4.97 8.40 7.00
N ALA A 61 3.80 7.97 7.50
CA ALA A 61 3.57 6.62 8.01
C ALA A 61 3.32 5.61 6.88
N LEU A 62 2.84 6.07 5.71
CA LEU A 62 2.58 5.22 4.54
C LEU A 62 3.79 5.17 3.62
N ARG A 63 4.15 3.99 3.11
CA ARG A 63 5.32 3.78 2.23
C ARG A 63 5.03 2.78 1.12
N LEU A 64 5.75 2.93 0.01
CA LEU A 64 5.82 1.93 -1.06
C LEU A 64 7.19 1.25 -1.01
N GLU A 65 7.18 -0.06 -0.88
CA GLU A 65 8.38 -0.89 -0.88
C GLU A 65 8.45 -1.69 -2.16
N LYS A 66 9.59 -1.61 -2.87
CA LYS A 66 9.80 -2.40 -4.08
C LYS A 66 9.94 -3.87 -3.68
N VAL A 67 9.15 -4.73 -4.31
CA VAL A 67 9.26 -6.18 -4.15
C VAL A 67 9.65 -6.81 -5.49
N HIS A 68 10.44 -7.86 -5.41
CA HIS A 68 10.70 -8.72 -6.55
C HIS A 68 9.72 -9.89 -6.48
N ASP A 69 8.95 -10.15 -7.53
CA ASP A 69 8.15 -11.37 -7.56
C ASP A 69 9.08 -12.58 -7.41
N PRO A 70 8.77 -13.55 -6.53
CA PRO A 70 9.44 -14.83 -6.61
C PRO A 70 9.20 -15.42 -8.01
N ALA A 71 10.27 -15.95 -8.62
CA ALA A 71 10.15 -16.69 -9.87
C ALA A 71 9.07 -17.78 -9.72
N PRO A 72 8.28 -18.09 -10.77
CA PRO A 72 7.23 -19.10 -10.66
C PRO A 72 7.85 -20.39 -10.12
N ALA A 73 7.26 -20.93 -9.05
CA ALA A 73 7.67 -22.20 -8.47
C ALA A 73 7.66 -23.24 -9.60
N ARG A 74 8.82 -23.81 -9.92
CA ARG A 74 8.92 -24.87 -10.93
C ARG A 74 8.04 -26.01 -10.44
N SER A 75 6.93 -26.27 -11.14
CA SER A 75 6.07 -27.41 -10.87
C SER A 75 6.93 -28.67 -10.94
N ALA A 76 7.14 -29.32 -9.79
CA ALA A 76 7.79 -30.62 -9.72
C ALA A 76 6.96 -31.59 -10.58
N ARG A 77 7.64 -32.18 -11.56
CA ARG A 77 7.07 -33.07 -12.57
C ARG A 77 6.97 -34.49 -12.06
#